data_AF-A0A2D5PHD1-F1
#
_entry.id   AF-A0A2D5PHD1-F1
#
_cell.length_a   1.000
_cell.length_b   1.000
_cell.length_c   1.000
_cell.angle_alpha   90.00
_cell.angle_beta   90.00
_cell.angle_gamma   90.00
#
_symmetry.space_group_name_H-M   'P 1'
#
loop_
_entity.id
_entity.type
_entity.pdbx_description
1 polymer ?
#
loop_
_entity_poly.entity_id
_entity_poly.type
_entity_poly.pdbx_seq_one_letter_code
_entity_poly.pdbx_strand_id
1 'polypeptide(L)'
;MSLRLLLTISLRGDAGKKGAIMRAGTDGQKLYMKECEPLNFDDMATMLASLRAEMLETRKNGGLVILEERTGNLLPGCFDRLIDLNSSSPLGGAWFERALDHFQQLNTIGGIVVPEQAMHMFQVSQEDLDVRMGDGGKTVYKVNPDSFGPEKRCLMLGVLGVCVQDSSDPHYLKELYKDTSTPDPQSNMIMSIVNHVAGR
;
A
#
# COMPACT_ATOMS: atom_id res chain seq x y z
N MET A 1 8.39 22.84 -5.19
CA MET A 1 7.66 21.68 -5.75
C MET A 1 6.33 21.56 -5.03
N SER A 2 5.26 21.16 -5.73
CA SER A 2 3.93 21.02 -5.11
C SER A 2 3.82 19.63 -4.48
N LEU A 3 3.40 19.58 -3.23
CA LEU A 3 3.08 18.34 -2.52
C LEU A 3 2.01 17.56 -3.30
N ARG A 4 2.30 16.34 -3.73
CA ARG A 4 1.31 15.45 -4.35
C ARG A 4 0.51 14.75 -3.26
N LEU A 5 -0.83 14.85 -3.32
CA LEU A 5 -1.70 14.16 -2.38
C LEU A 5 -1.53 12.64 -2.48
N LEU A 6 -1.56 11.97 -1.34
CA LEU A 6 -1.46 10.52 -1.24
C LEU A 6 -2.52 10.05 -0.24
N LEU A 7 -3.36 9.13 -0.68
CA LEU A 7 -4.34 8.44 0.15
C LEU A 7 -3.99 6.96 0.20
N THR A 8 -3.75 6.44 1.39
CA THR A 8 -3.51 5.00 1.56
C THR A 8 -4.55 4.40 2.48
N ILE A 9 -5.09 3.26 2.08
CA ILE A 9 -6.17 2.59 2.79
C ILE A 9 -5.76 1.14 3.01
N SER A 10 -5.81 0.69 4.27
CA SER A 10 -5.69 -0.71 4.62
C SER A 10 -6.99 -1.21 5.20
N LEU A 11 -7.61 -2.19 4.54
CA LEU A 11 -8.75 -2.93 5.09
C LEU A 11 -8.29 -4.17 5.88
N ARG A 12 -7.04 -4.17 6.38
CA ARG A 12 -6.45 -5.27 7.15
C ARG A 12 -6.01 -4.83 8.54
N GLY A 13 -6.75 -5.31 9.53
CA GLY A 13 -6.32 -5.41 10.92
C GLY A 13 -7.18 -6.45 11.64
N ASP A 14 -6.58 -7.22 12.53
CA ASP A 14 -7.24 -8.21 13.39
C ASP A 14 -8.22 -9.15 12.64
N ALA A 15 -7.69 -9.95 11.70
CA ALA A 15 -8.49 -10.85 10.86
C ALA A 15 -9.56 -10.18 9.97
N GLY A 16 -9.44 -8.88 9.68
CA GLY A 16 -10.38 -8.12 8.84
C GLY A 16 -11.44 -7.35 9.63
N LYS A 17 -11.23 -7.18 10.94
CA LYS A 17 -12.12 -6.44 11.85
C LYS A 17 -11.68 -4.99 12.10
N LYS A 18 -10.47 -4.64 11.67
CA LYS A 18 -9.89 -3.30 11.77
C LYS A 18 -9.34 -2.89 10.42
N GLY A 19 -9.20 -1.59 10.23
CA GLY A 19 -8.67 -0.97 9.03
C GLY A 19 -8.34 0.47 9.35
N ALA A 20 -7.59 1.11 8.46
CA ALA A 20 -7.22 2.50 8.61
C ALA A 20 -7.15 3.20 7.25
N ILE A 21 -7.34 4.51 7.30
CA ILE A 21 -7.12 5.43 6.20
C ILE A 21 -6.08 6.43 6.63
N MET A 22 -5.09 6.69 5.78
CA MET A 22 -4.05 7.69 6.03
C MET A 22 -4.02 8.68 4.88
N ARG A 23 -4.06 9.96 5.25
CA ARG A 23 -3.93 11.09 4.32
C ARG A 23 -2.55 11.68 4.47
N ALA A 24 -1.84 11.75 3.35
CA ALA A 24 -0.46 12.15 3.29
C ALA A 24 -0.20 13.02 2.06
N GLY A 25 1.01 13.55 2.00
CA GLY A 25 1.57 14.14 0.81
C GLY A 25 2.95 13.57 0.51
N THR A 26 3.33 13.64 -0.75
CA THR A 26 4.64 13.19 -1.23
C THR A 26 5.33 14.30 -2.00
N ASP A 27 6.64 14.46 -1.78
CA ASP A 27 7.49 15.42 -2.50
C ASP A 27 8.89 14.81 -2.70
N GLY A 28 9.15 14.28 -3.89
CA GLY A 28 10.36 13.53 -4.18
C GLY A 28 10.49 12.33 -3.24
N GLN A 29 11.58 12.28 -2.47
CA GLN A 29 11.86 11.20 -1.50
C GLN A 29 11.30 11.49 -0.09
N LYS A 30 10.24 12.31 0.01
CA LYS A 30 9.62 12.64 1.31
C LYS A 30 8.16 12.24 1.37
N LEU A 31 7.79 11.59 2.47
CA LEU A 31 6.43 11.32 2.90
C LEU A 31 6.05 12.29 4.03
N TYR A 32 5.01 13.08 3.82
CA TYR A 32 4.44 13.98 4.82
C TYR A 32 3.09 13.45 5.26
N MET A 33 3.06 12.81 6.42
CA MET A 33 1.83 12.29 6.99
C MET A 33 1.04 13.44 7.61
N LYS A 34 -0.26 13.52 7.33
CA LYS A 34 -1.14 14.54 7.91
C LYS A 34 -2.02 13.95 8.99
N GLU A 35 -2.65 12.83 8.67
CA GLU A 35 -3.59 12.16 9.55
C GLU A 35 -3.72 10.68 9.21
N CYS A 36 -4.10 9.88 10.20
CA CYS A 36 -4.54 8.52 10.01
C CYS A 36 -5.62 8.19 11.01
N GLU A 37 -6.69 7.58 10.51
CA GLU A 37 -7.90 7.31 11.27
C GLU A 37 -8.26 5.83 11.16
N PRO A 38 -8.70 5.19 12.24
CA PRO A 38 -9.26 3.86 12.16
C PRO A 38 -10.59 3.89 11.40
N LEU A 39 -10.84 2.86 10.61
CA LEU A 39 -12.10 2.68 9.90
C LEU A 39 -13.15 2.06 10.83
N ASN A 40 -14.36 2.61 10.79
CA ASN A 40 -15.50 2.06 11.50
C ASN A 40 -16.22 0.99 10.64
N PHE A 41 -16.31 -0.23 11.16
CA PHE A 41 -16.94 -1.37 10.48
C PHE A 41 -18.40 -1.60 10.93
N ASP A 42 -18.91 -0.86 11.92
CA ASP A 42 -20.29 -0.98 12.41
C ASP A 42 -21.33 -0.63 11.32
N ASP A 43 -20.97 0.31 10.43
CA ASP A 43 -21.74 0.65 9.24
C ASP A 43 -20.84 0.60 7.99
N MET A 44 -20.64 -0.62 7.49
CA MET A 44 -19.78 -0.89 6.35
C MET A 44 -20.24 -0.19 5.07
N ALA A 45 -21.55 -0.03 4.86
CA ALA A 45 -22.08 0.58 3.64
C ALA A 45 -21.73 2.08 3.58
N THR A 46 -21.94 2.80 4.68
CA THR A 46 -21.58 4.22 4.79
C THR A 46 -20.06 4.40 4.70
N MET A 47 -19.29 3.56 5.40
CA MET A 47 -17.82 3.63 5.36
C MET A 47 -17.28 3.44 3.93
N LEU A 48 -17.74 2.43 3.19
CA LEU A 48 -17.32 2.20 1.80
C LEU A 48 -17.76 3.34 0.87
N ALA A 49 -18.94 3.91 1.07
CA ALA A 49 -19.41 5.06 0.28
C ALA A 49 -18.53 6.31 0.52
N SER A 50 -18.18 6.59 1.77
CA SER A 50 -17.26 7.68 2.14
C SER A 50 -15.87 7.47 1.55
N LEU A 51 -15.30 6.27 1.70
CA LEU A 51 -13.99 5.94 1.11
C LEU A 51 -14.00 6.13 -0.40
N ARG A 52 -15.04 5.64 -1.09
CA ARG A 52 -15.16 5.81 -2.54
C ARG A 52 -15.19 7.28 -2.95
N ALA A 53 -15.98 8.11 -2.27
CA ALA A 53 -16.06 9.54 -2.56
C ALA A 53 -14.69 10.21 -2.40
N GLU A 54 -13.99 9.92 -1.32
CA GLU A 54 -12.70 10.50 -1.01
C GLU A 54 -11.59 10.05 -1.97
N MET A 55 -11.59 8.77 -2.34
CA MET A 55 -10.66 8.23 -3.34
C MET A 55 -10.85 8.92 -4.70
N LEU A 56 -12.10 9.10 -5.13
CA LEU A 56 -12.41 9.81 -6.38
C LEU A 56 -12.00 11.28 -6.32
N GLU A 57 -12.24 11.95 -5.21
CA GLU A 57 -11.82 13.33 -5.00
C GLU A 57 -10.29 13.49 -5.01
N THR A 58 -9.58 12.60 -4.31
CA THR A 58 -8.11 12.58 -4.28
C THR A 58 -7.55 12.44 -5.70
N ARG A 59 -8.09 11.51 -6.50
CA ARG A 59 -7.66 11.31 -7.89
C ARG A 59 -8.00 12.50 -8.78
N LYS A 60 -9.19 13.08 -8.63
CA LYS A 60 -9.61 14.29 -9.36
C LYS A 60 -8.67 15.47 -9.11
N ASN A 61 -8.07 15.53 -7.92
CA ASN A 61 -7.09 16.54 -7.53
C ASN A 61 -5.63 16.16 -7.87
N GLY A 62 -5.40 15.13 -8.70
CA GLY A 62 -4.06 14.68 -9.12
C GLY A 62 -3.29 13.89 -8.06
N GLY A 63 -3.95 13.46 -6.99
CA GLY A 63 -3.40 12.61 -5.95
C GLY A 63 -3.17 11.17 -6.40
N LEU A 64 -2.54 10.38 -5.52
CA LEU A 64 -2.35 8.94 -5.68
C LEU A 64 -3.19 8.20 -4.63
N VAL A 65 -3.90 7.16 -5.07
CA VAL A 65 -4.67 6.29 -4.17
C VAL A 65 -4.10 4.87 -4.20
N ILE A 66 -3.67 4.39 -3.04
CA ILE A 66 -3.18 3.01 -2.84
C ILE A 66 -4.12 2.30 -1.88
N LEU A 67 -4.76 1.23 -2.35
CA LEU A 67 -5.70 0.44 -1.59
C LEU A 67 -5.13 -0.95 -1.33
N GLU A 68 -5.24 -1.41 -0.09
CA GLU A 68 -5.01 -2.78 0.31
C GLU A 68 -6.32 -3.44 0.75
N GLU A 69 -6.78 -4.44 0.00
CA GLU A 69 -8.02 -5.18 0.27
C GLU A 69 -7.95 -6.66 -0.16
N ARG A 70 -8.93 -7.47 0.26
CA ARG A 70 -8.95 -8.93 0.04
C ARG A 70 -9.62 -9.38 -1.26
N THR A 71 -10.40 -8.56 -1.95
CA THR A 71 -11.24 -9.10 -3.03
C THR A 71 -11.32 -8.23 -4.27
N GLY A 72 -10.70 -7.05 -4.29
CA GLY A 72 -10.88 -6.08 -5.39
C GLY A 72 -12.34 -5.64 -5.61
N ASN A 73 -13.26 -6.17 -4.78
CA ASN A 73 -14.70 -6.12 -4.96
C ASN A 73 -15.34 -5.10 -4.03
N LEU A 74 -14.63 -4.67 -2.97
CA LEU A 74 -15.18 -3.69 -2.03
C LEU A 74 -15.16 -2.28 -2.63
N LEU A 75 -14.09 -1.90 -3.33
CA LEU A 75 -13.91 -0.55 -3.88
C LEU A 75 -13.37 -0.57 -5.32
N PRO A 76 -14.09 -1.19 -6.29
CA PRO A 76 -13.57 -1.36 -7.63
C PRO A 76 -13.38 -0.02 -8.36
N GLY A 77 -12.22 0.13 -9.01
CA GLY A 77 -11.94 1.18 -9.99
C GLY A 77 -11.66 2.58 -9.43
N CYS A 78 -11.56 2.73 -8.10
CA CYS A 78 -11.35 4.04 -7.47
C CYS A 78 -9.91 4.27 -6.98
N PHE A 79 -8.99 3.35 -7.25
CA PHE A 79 -7.59 3.40 -6.83
C PHE A 79 -6.63 3.44 -8.03
N ASP A 80 -5.40 3.87 -7.81
CA ASP A 80 -4.32 3.78 -8.80
C ASP A 80 -3.46 2.53 -8.58
N ARG A 81 -3.43 2.01 -7.35
CA ARG A 81 -2.78 0.74 -7.02
C ARG A 81 -3.63 -0.08 -6.05
N LEU A 82 -3.82 -1.36 -6.40
CA LEU A 82 -4.41 -2.37 -5.53
C LEU A 82 -3.32 -3.32 -5.02
N ILE A 83 -3.35 -3.57 -3.73
CA ILE A 83 -2.58 -4.61 -3.05
C ILE A 83 -3.57 -5.69 -2.62
N ASP A 84 -3.51 -6.85 -3.29
CA ASP A 84 -4.38 -7.98 -2.97
C ASP A 84 -3.84 -8.77 -1.76
N LEU A 85 -4.66 -8.85 -0.72
CA LEU A 85 -4.37 -9.57 0.51
C LEU A 85 -4.57 -11.09 0.42
N ASN A 86 -5.20 -11.61 -0.62
CA ASN A 86 -5.29 -13.05 -0.88
C ASN A 86 -4.03 -13.63 -1.54
N SER A 87 -3.05 -12.77 -1.83
CA SER A 87 -1.67 -13.16 -2.13
C SER A 87 -1.21 -14.26 -1.16
N SER A 88 -0.57 -15.31 -1.68
CA SER A 88 -0.13 -16.48 -0.92
C SER A 88 0.89 -16.17 0.19
N SER A 89 1.37 -14.92 0.26
CA SER A 89 2.23 -14.46 1.33
C SER A 89 1.41 -13.98 2.54
N PRO A 90 1.69 -14.51 3.74
CA PRO A 90 0.96 -14.18 4.96
C PRO A 90 1.03 -12.70 5.34
N LEU A 91 1.91 -11.89 4.75
CA LEU A 91 2.09 -10.47 5.03
C LEU A 91 1.66 -9.53 3.89
N GLY A 92 1.22 -10.10 2.76
CA GLY A 92 0.79 -9.38 1.57
C GLY A 92 1.69 -9.59 0.35
N GLY A 93 2.86 -10.20 0.47
CA GLY A 93 3.76 -10.50 -0.66
C GLY A 93 5.02 -9.67 -0.67
N ALA A 94 5.78 -9.80 -1.76
CA ALA A 94 7.08 -9.14 -1.95
C ALA A 94 7.00 -7.60 -1.84
N TRP A 95 5.83 -6.99 -2.03
CA TRP A 95 5.67 -5.54 -1.86
C TRP A 95 5.92 -5.09 -0.42
N PHE A 96 5.55 -5.90 0.58
CA PHE A 96 5.62 -5.52 1.98
C PHE A 96 7.06 -5.49 2.48
N GLU A 97 7.83 -6.52 2.13
CA GLU A 97 9.28 -6.58 2.40
C GLU A 97 10.01 -5.41 1.74
N ARG A 98 9.67 -5.09 0.48
CA ARG A 98 10.23 -3.92 -0.21
C ARG A 98 9.82 -2.59 0.47
N ALA A 99 8.58 -2.48 0.92
CA ALA A 99 8.14 -1.30 1.66
C ALA A 99 8.92 -1.12 2.96
N LEU A 100 9.26 -2.22 3.65
CA LEU A 100 10.10 -2.20 4.84
C LEU A 100 11.55 -1.78 4.53
N ASP A 101 12.14 -2.29 3.45
CA ASP A 101 13.48 -1.87 3.00
C ASP A 101 13.53 -0.36 2.72
N HIS A 102 12.54 0.15 1.98
CA HIS A 102 12.46 1.58 1.69
C HIS A 102 12.10 2.42 2.90
N PHE A 103 11.30 1.89 3.82
CA PHE A 103 11.00 2.55 5.09
C PHE A 103 12.28 2.81 5.87
N GLN A 104 13.17 1.82 5.98
CA GLN A 104 14.45 2.00 6.67
C GLN A 104 15.32 3.07 6.00
N GLN A 105 15.40 3.07 4.67
CA GLN A 105 16.14 4.08 3.90
C GLN A 105 15.58 5.49 4.12
N LEU A 106 14.26 5.66 3.94
CA LEU A 106 13.59 6.95 4.13
C LEU A 106 13.71 7.44 5.58
N ASN A 107 13.54 6.56 6.56
CA ASN A 107 13.66 6.91 7.96
C ASN A 107 15.08 7.39 8.32
N THR A 108 16.11 6.72 7.79
CA THR A 108 17.52 7.09 8.01
C THR A 108 17.84 8.50 7.50
N ILE A 109 17.23 8.93 6.39
CA ILE A 109 17.45 10.26 5.80
C ILE A 109 16.45 11.31 6.29
N GLY A 110 15.59 11.00 7.26
CA GLY A 110 14.52 11.91 7.71
C GLY A 110 13.45 12.19 6.64
N GLY A 111 13.25 11.24 5.72
CA GLY A 111 12.29 11.32 4.63
C GLY A 111 10.84 11.04 5.04
N ILE A 112 10.60 10.64 6.28
CA ILE A 112 9.24 10.41 6.83
C ILE A 112 8.97 11.49 7.87
N VAL A 113 8.03 12.37 7.54
CA VAL A 113 7.58 13.45 8.43
C VAL A 113 6.23 13.06 9.01
N VAL A 114 6.21 12.84 10.32
CA VAL A 114 5.03 12.40 11.07
C VAL A 114 4.53 13.55 11.94
N PRO A 115 3.20 13.76 12.07
CA PRO A 115 2.66 14.71 13.05
C PRO A 115 3.08 14.31 14.47
N GLU A 116 3.52 15.27 15.28
CA GLU A 116 4.00 15.00 16.65
C GLU A 116 2.99 14.21 17.48
N GLN A 117 1.70 14.58 17.36
CA GLN A 117 0.59 13.93 18.06
C GLN A 117 0.34 12.46 17.67
N ALA A 118 0.85 12.03 16.50
CA ALA A 118 0.63 10.69 15.98
C ALA A 118 1.92 9.85 15.91
N MET A 119 3.05 10.37 16.39
CA MET A 119 4.36 9.71 16.28
C MET A 119 4.37 8.28 16.85
N HIS A 120 3.71 8.07 17.99
CA HIS A 120 3.59 6.77 18.64
C HIS A 120 2.82 5.72 17.82
N MET A 121 1.91 6.13 16.95
CA MET A 121 1.09 5.23 16.12
C MET A 121 1.90 4.63 14.95
N PHE A 122 2.96 5.30 14.53
CA PHE A 122 3.74 4.97 13.33
C PHE A 122 5.15 4.52 13.63
N GLN A 123 5.51 4.41 14.92
CA GLN A 123 6.78 3.84 15.31
C GLN A 123 6.77 2.34 15.01
N VAL A 124 7.69 1.90 14.14
CA VAL A 124 7.94 0.49 13.86
C VAL A 124 9.08 0.04 14.76
N SER A 125 8.77 -0.84 15.71
CA SER A 125 9.69 -1.32 16.75
C SER A 125 10.08 -2.79 16.53
N GLN A 126 10.98 -3.31 17.39
CA GLN A 126 11.33 -4.74 17.38
C GLN A 126 10.15 -5.65 17.78
N GLU A 127 9.13 -5.12 18.46
CA GLU A 127 7.89 -5.85 18.78
C GLU A 127 6.99 -6.05 17.56
N ASP A 128 7.13 -5.16 16.57
CA ASP A 128 6.43 -5.19 15.29
C ASP A 128 7.16 -6.03 14.26
N LEU A 129 8.48 -5.98 14.30
CA LEU A 129 9.36 -6.48 13.27
C LEU A 129 10.66 -7.04 13.86
N ASP A 130 10.83 -8.35 13.75
CA ASP A 130 12.12 -9.00 14.00
C ASP A 130 12.92 -9.04 12.70
N VAL A 131 13.96 -8.21 12.65
CA VAL A 131 14.86 -8.05 11.51
C VAL A 131 16.05 -8.96 11.70
N ARG A 132 16.23 -9.92 10.79
CA ARG A 132 17.33 -10.88 10.82
C ARG A 132 18.14 -10.82 9.54
N MET A 133 19.42 -11.14 9.66
CA MET A 133 20.27 -11.44 8.53
C MET A 133 20.03 -12.90 8.11
N GLY A 134 19.48 -13.10 6.92
CA GLY A 134 19.31 -14.43 6.33
C GLY A 134 20.58 -14.93 5.63
N ASP A 135 20.54 -16.18 5.20
CA ASP A 135 21.64 -16.80 4.46
C ASP A 135 21.85 -16.07 3.11
N GLY A 136 23.08 -15.60 2.89
CA GLY A 136 23.45 -14.82 1.70
C GLY A 136 23.38 -13.29 1.86
N GLY A 137 23.25 -12.77 3.09
CA GLY A 137 23.35 -11.34 3.37
C GLY A 137 22.07 -10.54 3.10
N LYS A 138 20.95 -11.22 2.86
CA LYS A 138 19.65 -10.58 2.68
C LYS A 138 18.99 -10.34 4.04
N THR A 139 18.39 -9.15 4.19
CA THR A 139 17.54 -8.85 5.34
C THR A 139 16.26 -9.68 5.23
N VAL A 140 15.93 -10.39 6.30
CA VAL A 140 14.70 -11.18 6.46
C VAL A 140 13.85 -10.51 7.53
N TYR A 141 12.59 -10.28 7.19
CA TYR A 141 11.63 -9.59 8.04
C TYR A 141 10.62 -10.59 8.61
N LYS A 142 10.63 -10.78 9.92
CA LYS A 142 9.57 -11.50 10.62
C LYS A 142 8.64 -10.50 11.29
N VAL A 143 7.51 -10.25 10.65
CA VAL A 143 6.48 -9.33 11.15
C VAL A 143 5.59 -10.04 12.15
N ASN A 144 5.29 -9.37 13.26
CA ASN A 144 4.28 -9.81 14.20
C ASN A 144 2.90 -9.27 13.76
N PRO A 145 1.97 -10.11 13.30
CA PRO A 145 0.67 -9.65 12.78
C PRO A 145 -0.22 -9.03 13.85
N ASP A 146 0.04 -9.31 15.14
CA ASP A 146 -0.79 -8.84 16.26
C ASP A 146 -0.41 -7.41 16.68
N SER A 147 0.85 -7.01 16.48
CA SER A 147 1.36 -5.66 16.79
C SER A 147 1.44 -4.75 15.54
N PHE A 148 1.53 -5.34 14.35
CA PHE A 148 1.56 -4.62 13.08
C PHE A 148 0.14 -4.25 12.61
N GLY A 149 -0.44 -3.24 13.28
CA GLY A 149 -1.78 -2.72 13.04
C GLY A 149 -1.98 -2.03 11.68
N PRO A 150 -3.25 -1.70 11.33
CA PRO A 150 -3.60 -1.11 10.04
C PRO A 150 -2.96 0.26 9.76
N GLU A 151 -2.64 1.03 10.80
CA GLU A 151 -1.96 2.33 10.69
C GLU A 151 -0.53 2.15 10.16
N LYS A 152 0.21 1.15 10.69
CA LYS A 152 1.55 0.79 10.20
C LYS A 152 1.49 0.21 8.79
N ARG A 153 0.41 -0.49 8.42
CA ARG A 153 0.19 -0.93 7.04
C ARG A 153 -0.02 0.27 6.11
N CYS A 154 -0.82 1.25 6.51
CA CYS A 154 -0.98 2.51 5.77
C CYS A 154 0.37 3.22 5.58
N LEU A 155 1.21 3.26 6.62
CA LEU A 155 2.58 3.78 6.50
C LEU A 155 3.39 3.03 5.43
N MET A 156 3.37 1.70 5.41
CA MET A 156 4.08 0.90 4.38
C MET A 156 3.55 1.18 2.97
N LEU A 157 2.22 1.31 2.81
CA LEU A 157 1.63 1.73 1.55
C LEU A 157 2.07 3.14 1.16
N GLY A 158 2.22 4.03 2.14
CA GLY A 158 2.64 5.40 1.88
C GLY A 158 4.10 5.48 1.45
N VAL A 159 4.96 4.67 2.06
CA VAL A 159 6.35 4.46 1.63
C VAL A 159 6.40 3.96 0.18
N LEU A 160 5.55 2.99 -0.17
CA LEU A 160 5.41 2.58 -1.58
C LEU A 160 4.97 3.74 -2.47
N GLY A 161 4.07 4.61 -2.02
CA GLY A 161 3.64 5.80 -2.76
C GLY A 161 4.78 6.77 -3.09
N VAL A 162 5.76 6.90 -2.19
CA VAL A 162 7.00 7.66 -2.45
C VAL A 162 7.85 6.97 -3.53
N CYS A 163 7.99 5.65 -3.46
CA CYS A 163 8.76 4.88 -4.45
C CYS A 163 8.10 4.85 -5.84
N VAL A 164 6.77 4.96 -5.90
CA VAL A 164 5.94 4.88 -7.13
C VAL A 164 5.87 6.21 -7.89
N GLN A 165 6.56 7.27 -7.44
CA GLN A 165 6.57 8.55 -8.16
C GLN A 165 7.16 8.48 -9.58
N ASP A 166 7.75 7.35 -9.99
CA ASP A 166 7.94 6.99 -11.40
C ASP A 166 7.03 5.80 -11.80
N SER A 167 5.79 6.10 -12.22
CA SER A 167 4.92 5.11 -12.87
C SER A 167 5.48 4.59 -14.21
N SER A 168 6.57 5.19 -14.69
CA SER A 168 7.37 4.79 -15.85
C SER A 168 8.64 4.02 -15.49
N ASP A 169 8.94 3.77 -14.21
CA ASP A 169 10.16 3.04 -13.83
C ASP A 169 10.11 1.60 -14.39
N PRO A 170 10.94 1.27 -15.40
CA PRO A 170 10.93 -0.03 -16.03
C PRO A 170 11.35 -1.15 -15.06
N HIS A 171 12.13 -0.82 -14.02
CA HIS A 171 12.50 -1.77 -12.98
C HIS A 171 11.32 -2.12 -12.08
N TYR A 172 10.53 -1.11 -11.69
CA TYR A 172 9.35 -1.30 -10.87
C TYR A 172 8.28 -2.13 -11.60
N LEU A 173 7.99 -1.82 -12.87
CA LEU A 173 7.05 -2.59 -13.69
C LEU A 173 7.53 -4.05 -13.87
N LYS A 174 8.80 -4.25 -14.21
CA LYS A 174 9.37 -5.60 -14.39
C LYS A 174 9.32 -6.45 -13.11
N GLU A 175 9.48 -5.83 -11.94
CA GLU A 175 9.45 -6.51 -10.65
C GLU A 175 8.03 -6.68 -10.07
N LEU A 176 7.02 -5.98 -10.60
CA LEU A 176 5.61 -6.16 -10.27
C LEU A 176 4.96 -7.27 -11.12
N TYR A 177 5.32 -7.34 -12.41
CA TYR A 177 4.79 -8.34 -13.35
C TYR A 177 5.52 -9.70 -13.29
N LYS A 178 6.57 -9.82 -12.48
CA LYS A 178 7.20 -11.13 -12.19
C LYS A 178 6.26 -12.06 -11.43
N ASP A 179 5.44 -11.56 -10.51
CA ASP A 179 4.51 -12.38 -9.73
C ASP A 179 3.20 -12.70 -10.47
N THR A 180 2.93 -12.06 -11.61
CA THR A 180 1.82 -12.44 -12.52
C THR A 180 2.21 -13.50 -13.55
N SER A 181 3.46 -14.01 -13.50
CA SER A 181 4.04 -14.84 -14.56
C SER A 181 3.96 -16.36 -14.34
N THR A 182 3.17 -16.85 -13.38
CA THR A 182 2.62 -18.22 -13.47
C THR A 182 1.26 -18.15 -14.15
N PRO A 183 1.16 -18.52 -15.43
CA PRO A 183 -0.09 -18.49 -16.17
C PRO A 183 -0.95 -19.67 -15.69
N ASP A 184 -1.97 -19.40 -14.88
CA ASP A 184 -3.08 -20.33 -14.72
C ASP A 184 -3.88 -20.33 -16.05
N PRO A 185 -4.13 -21.49 -16.69
CA PRO A 185 -4.79 -21.60 -18.00
C PRO A 185 -6.20 -20.97 -18.12
N GLN A 186 -6.78 -20.43 -17.04
CA GLN A 186 -8.04 -19.68 -17.08
C GLN A 186 -7.88 -18.20 -17.46
N SER A 187 -6.66 -17.69 -17.63
CA SER A 187 -6.37 -16.30 -18.03
C SER A 187 -6.67 -15.95 -19.50
N ASN A 188 -7.44 -16.79 -20.21
CA ASN A 188 -7.89 -16.53 -21.58
C ASN A 188 -8.89 -15.37 -21.72
N MET A 189 -9.36 -14.79 -20.61
CA MET A 189 -10.25 -13.63 -20.66
C MET A 189 -9.48 -12.29 -20.80
N ILE A 190 -8.24 -12.21 -20.32
CA ILE A 190 -7.45 -10.97 -20.33
C ILE A 190 -6.69 -10.78 -21.67
N MET A 191 -6.22 -11.86 -22.30
CA MET A 191 -5.67 -11.80 -23.67
C MET A 191 -6.72 -11.40 -24.73
N SER A 192 -8.01 -11.64 -24.46
CA SER A 192 -9.10 -11.21 -25.33
C SER A 192 -9.27 -9.68 -25.35
N ILE A 193 -9.07 -9.02 -24.21
CA ILE A 193 -9.23 -7.56 -24.09
C ILE A 193 -8.07 -6.82 -24.74
N VAL A 194 -6.84 -7.32 -24.60
CA VAL A 194 -5.64 -6.70 -25.21
C VAL A 194 -5.68 -6.80 -26.74
N ASN A 195 -6.19 -7.90 -27.30
CA ASN A 195 -6.35 -8.04 -28.75
C ASN A 195 -7.53 -7.23 -29.32
N HIS A 196 -8.51 -6.84 -28.51
CA HIS A 196 -9.64 -6.01 -28.96
C HIS A 196 -9.30 -4.50 -28.99
N VAL A 197 -8.33 -4.05 -28.20
CA VAL A 197 -7.92 -2.64 -28.17
C VAL A 197 -6.75 -2.36 -29.13
N ALA A 198 -5.96 -3.37 -29.49
CA ALA A 198 -4.81 -3.23 -30.38
C ALA A 198 -5.06 -3.54 -31.87
N GLY A 199 -6.31 -3.81 -32.28
CA GLY A 199 -6.62 -4.18 -33.66
C GLY A 199 -8.01 -3.76 -34.14
N ARG A 200 -8.06 -2.58 -34.77
CA ARG A 200 -9.20 -1.89 -35.44
C ARG A 200 -10.14 -1.10 -34.53
#